data_AF-A0A0C9RR91-F1
#
_entry.id   AF-A0A0C9RR91-F1
#
_cell.length_a   1.000
_cell.length_b   1.000
_cell.length_c   1.000
_cell.angle_alpha   90.00
_cell.angle_beta   90.00
_cell.angle_gamma   90.00
#
_symmetry.space_group_name_H-M   'P 1'
#
loop_
_entity.id
_entity.type
_entity.pdbx_description
1 polymer ?
#
loop_
_entity_poly.entity_id
_entity_poly.type
_entity_poly.pdbx_seq_one_letter_code
_entity_poly.pdbx_strand_id
1 'polypeptide(L)'
;MFAYDAAGNPNKVALVDFQYACYNSPVVDLRYFISTSTTEAVQDLQFSLLEEYHSELSKTMKHLNCTADPPSLEALRKMYDDRIFVSAISTCLVEPIMHASSCNVVSVDTLINDVDGIKRLYQRDDYRKRLTSLLPEYDRLGLLDP
;
A
#
# COMPACT_ATOMS: atom_id res chain seq x y z
N MET A 1 13.58 -4.81 -1.68
CA MET A 1 14.97 -4.37 -1.43
C MET A 1 15.55 -3.75 -2.69
N PHE A 2 16.28 -2.65 -2.58
CA PHE A 2 16.86 -1.92 -3.71
C PHE A 2 18.38 -2.06 -3.73
N ALA A 3 18.96 -2.18 -4.93
CA ALA A 3 20.39 -1.95 -5.14
C ALA A 3 20.59 -0.58 -5.79
N TYR A 4 21.70 0.08 -5.44
CA TYR A 4 21.99 1.44 -5.85
C TYR A 4 23.24 1.48 -6.74
N ASP A 5 23.24 2.38 -7.72
CA ASP A 5 24.42 2.67 -8.54
C ASP A 5 25.42 3.57 -7.79
N ALA A 6 26.53 3.90 -8.46
CA ALA A 6 27.58 4.75 -7.88
C ALA A 6 27.12 6.20 -7.60
N ALA A 7 26.04 6.65 -8.23
CA ALA A 7 25.44 7.96 -8.00
C ALA A 7 24.38 7.94 -6.88
N GLY A 8 24.10 6.76 -6.30
CA GLY A 8 23.10 6.60 -5.25
C GLY A 8 21.66 6.45 -5.78
N ASN A 9 21.46 6.22 -7.07
CA ASN A 9 20.13 5.98 -7.64
C ASN A 9 19.79 4.49 -7.59
N PRO A 10 18.53 4.13 -7.26
CA PRO A 10 18.11 2.73 -7.30
C PRO A 10 18.14 2.21 -8.75
N ASN A 11 18.84 1.10 -9.00
CA ASN A 11 18.98 0.51 -10.33
C ASN A 11 18.50 -0.94 -10.43
N LYS A 12 18.27 -1.61 -9.29
CA LYS A 12 17.67 -2.93 -9.22
C LYS A 12 16.72 -3.01 -8.04
N VAL A 13 15.67 -3.81 -8.21
CA VAL A 13 14.69 -4.08 -7.17
C VAL A 13 14.48 -5.59 -7.05
N ALA A 14 14.36 -6.06 -5.82
CA ALA A 14 13.91 -7.40 -5.48
C ALA A 14 12.68 -7.28 -4.56
N LEU A 15 11.56 -7.89 -4.96
CA LEU A 15 10.40 -8.05 -4.09
C LEU A 15 10.69 -9.18 -3.09
N VAL A 16 10.34 -8.97 -1.84
CA VAL A 16 10.59 -9.90 -0.72
C VAL A 16 9.31 -10.06 0.11
N ASP A 17 9.32 -10.98 1.07
CA ASP A 17 8.24 -11.18 2.06
C ASP A 17 6.86 -11.51 1.45
N PHE A 18 6.79 -12.64 0.73
CA PHE A 18 5.56 -13.14 0.07
C PHE A 18 4.53 -13.78 1.02
N GLN A 19 4.59 -13.50 2.32
CA GLN A 19 3.75 -14.12 3.36
C GLN A 19 2.24 -13.81 3.21
N TYR A 20 1.88 -12.75 2.49
CA TYR A 20 0.49 -12.39 2.17
C TYR A 20 0.18 -12.47 0.65
N ALA A 21 1.05 -13.10 -0.14
CA ALA A 21 0.84 -13.22 -1.57
C ALA A 21 -0.39 -14.09 -1.87
N CYS A 22 -1.33 -13.55 -2.64
CA CYS A 22 -2.55 -14.24 -3.03
C CYS A 22 -2.98 -13.84 -4.44
N TYR A 23 -3.79 -14.69 -5.09
CA TYR A 23 -4.44 -14.32 -6.34
C TYR A 23 -5.57 -13.34 -6.06
N ASN A 24 -5.41 -12.11 -6.53
CA ASN A 24 -6.40 -11.06 -6.36
C ASN A 24 -6.39 -10.11 -7.56
N SER A 25 -7.26 -9.11 -7.51
CA SER A 25 -7.25 -7.99 -8.42
C SER A 25 -5.89 -7.28 -8.41
N PRO A 26 -5.29 -6.99 -9.58
CA PRO A 26 -3.94 -6.42 -9.69
C PRO A 26 -3.78 -5.06 -8.98
N VAL A 27 -4.87 -4.30 -8.85
CA VAL A 27 -4.86 -3.01 -8.15
C VAL A 27 -4.75 -3.10 -6.62
N VAL A 28 -4.94 -4.30 -6.02
CA VAL A 28 -4.83 -4.47 -4.56
C VAL A 28 -3.39 -4.23 -4.12
N ASP A 29 -2.42 -4.81 -4.82
CA ASP A 29 -0.99 -4.64 -4.52
C ASP A 29 -0.58 -3.17 -4.67
N LEU A 30 -1.03 -2.51 -5.74
CA LEU A 30 -0.74 -1.10 -5.98
C LEU A 30 -1.35 -0.19 -4.90
N ARG A 31 -2.61 -0.43 -4.53
CA ARG A 31 -3.28 0.36 -3.50
C ARG A 31 -2.62 0.14 -2.14
N TYR A 32 -2.25 -1.08 -1.81
CA TYR A 32 -1.50 -1.40 -0.59
C TYR A 32 -0.15 -0.69 -0.57
N PHE A 33 0.62 -0.75 -1.66
CA PHE A 33 1.90 -0.07 -1.82
C PHE A 33 1.78 1.44 -1.59
N ILE A 34 0.83 2.10 -2.24
CA ILE A 34 0.61 3.55 -2.09
C ILE A 34 0.16 3.90 -0.68
N SER A 35 -0.76 3.12 -0.09
CA SER A 35 -1.34 3.41 1.22
C SER A 35 -0.35 3.23 2.37
N THR A 36 0.63 2.33 2.20
CA THR A 36 1.69 2.06 3.18
C THR A 36 2.98 2.85 2.92
N SER A 37 3.01 3.68 1.87
CA SER A 37 4.15 4.57 1.60
C SER A 37 4.35 5.53 2.76
N THR A 38 5.59 5.60 3.26
CA THR A 38 5.95 6.54 4.33
C THR A 38 6.10 7.98 3.83
N THR A 39 6.02 8.19 2.52
CA THR A 39 6.16 9.50 1.87
C THR A 39 4.79 9.95 1.34
N GLU A 40 4.26 11.03 1.91
CA GLU A 40 2.93 11.58 1.55
C GLU A 40 2.81 11.93 0.07
N ALA A 41 3.87 12.46 -0.55
CA ALA A 41 3.90 12.83 -1.97
C ALA A 41 3.60 11.65 -2.92
N VAL A 42 3.74 10.39 -2.48
CA VAL A 42 3.37 9.23 -3.29
C VAL A 42 1.85 9.11 -3.45
N GLN A 43 1.07 9.61 -2.49
CA GLN A 43 -0.40 9.62 -2.58
C GLN A 43 -0.87 10.57 -3.69
N ASP A 44 -0.20 11.70 -3.86
CA ASP A 44 -0.50 12.67 -4.93
C ASP A 44 -0.23 12.08 -6.33
N LEU A 45 0.69 11.12 -6.42
CA LEU A 45 1.06 10.45 -7.67
C LEU A 45 0.20 9.23 -7.99
N GLN A 46 -0.81 8.89 -7.17
CA GLN A 46 -1.52 7.61 -7.28
C GLN A 46 -2.09 7.32 -8.68
N PHE A 47 -2.64 8.32 -9.36
CA PHE A 47 -3.24 8.14 -10.68
C PHE A 47 -2.17 7.98 -11.77
N SER A 48 -1.06 8.72 -11.68
CA SER A 48 0.08 8.56 -12.59
C SER A 48 0.75 7.19 -12.39
N LEU A 49 0.86 6.73 -11.14
CA LEU A 49 1.37 5.38 -10.82
C LEU A 49 0.43 4.28 -11.33
N LEU A 50 -0.88 4.50 -11.30
CA LEU A 50 -1.86 3.56 -11.86
C LEU A 50 -1.75 3.46 -13.39
N GLU A 51 -1.49 4.58 -14.08
CA GLU A 51 -1.24 4.59 -15.52
C GLU A 51 0.06 3.88 -15.89
N GLU A 52 1.14 4.14 -15.15
CA GLU A 52 2.42 3.45 -15.35
C GLU A 52 2.27 1.95 -15.09
N TYR A 53 1.56 1.58 -14.02
CA TYR A 53 1.26 0.18 -13.71
C TYR A 53 0.43 -0.49 -14.82
N HIS A 54 -0.57 0.19 -15.37
CA HIS A 54 -1.36 -0.32 -16.50
C HIS A 54 -0.50 -0.59 -17.75
N SER A 55 0.39 0.36 -18.07
CA SER A 55 1.33 0.26 -19.18
C SER A 55 2.25 -0.96 -19.02
N GLU A 56 2.88 -1.12 -17.85
CA GLU A 56 3.78 -2.25 -17.59
C GLU A 56 3.06 -3.58 -17.47
N LEU A 57 1.86 -3.62 -16.88
CA LEU A 57 1.02 -4.81 -16.83
C LEU A 57 0.68 -5.30 -18.24
N SER A 58 0.25 -4.39 -19.11
CA SER A 58 -0.11 -4.70 -20.50
C SER A 58 1.08 -5.23 -21.30
N LYS A 59 2.26 -4.58 -21.18
CA LYS A 59 3.50 -5.04 -21.82
C LYS A 59 3.91 -6.42 -21.30
N THR A 60 3.83 -6.63 -19.99
CA THR A 60 4.22 -7.89 -19.35
C THR A 60 3.31 -9.04 -19.77
N MET A 61 1.99 -8.84 -19.75
CA MET A 61 1.03 -9.86 -20.21
C MET A 61 1.28 -10.26 -21.66
N LYS A 62 1.57 -9.29 -22.53
CA LYS A 62 1.93 -9.56 -23.92
C LYS A 62 3.25 -10.34 -24.04
N HIS A 63 4.27 -9.94 -23.28
CA HIS A 63 5.57 -10.62 -23.28
C HIS A 63 5.47 -12.08 -22.80
N LEU A 64 4.60 -12.34 -21.81
CA LEU A 64 4.34 -13.67 -21.27
C LEU A 64 3.35 -14.50 -22.10
N ASN A 65 2.87 -13.97 -23.24
CA ASN A 65 1.87 -14.60 -24.10
C ASN A 65 0.61 -15.02 -23.33
N CYS A 66 0.12 -14.17 -22.42
CA CYS A 66 -1.15 -14.39 -21.74
C CYS A 66 -2.29 -14.51 -22.78
N THR A 67 -3.20 -15.46 -22.55
CA THR A 67 -4.36 -15.68 -23.42
C THR A 67 -5.48 -14.67 -23.20
N ALA A 68 -5.53 -14.06 -22.02
CA ALA A 68 -6.47 -13.00 -21.68
C ALA A 68 -5.87 -11.64 -22.04
N ASP A 69 -6.72 -10.73 -22.53
CA ASP A 69 -6.36 -9.34 -22.74
C ASP A 69 -6.15 -8.62 -21.39
N PRO A 70 -5.22 -7.64 -21.31
CA PRO A 70 -5.13 -6.79 -20.14
C PRO A 70 -6.41 -5.98 -19.97
N PRO A 71 -6.79 -5.63 -18.72
CA PRO A 71 -7.92 -4.74 -18.49
C PRO A 71 -7.68 -3.38 -19.17
N SER A 72 -8.74 -2.71 -19.61
CA SER A 72 -8.62 -1.32 -20.05
C SER A 72 -8.21 -0.42 -18.89
N LEU A 73 -7.59 0.73 -19.16
CA LEU A 73 -7.23 1.69 -18.11
C LEU A 73 -8.47 2.15 -17.32
N GLU A 74 -9.61 2.30 -18.00
CA GLU A 74 -10.88 2.64 -17.36
C GLU A 74 -11.35 1.53 -16.40
N ALA A 75 -11.30 0.26 -16.85
CA ALA A 75 -11.65 -0.87 -16.00
C ALA A 75 -10.70 -0.97 -14.80
N LEU A 76 -9.41 -0.74 -15.01
CA LEU A 76 -8.41 -0.76 -13.94
C LEU A 76 -8.63 0.37 -12.93
N ARG A 77 -8.95 1.59 -13.38
CA ARG A 77 -9.34 2.72 -12.51
C ARG A 77 -10.56 2.39 -11.68
N LYS A 78 -11.62 1.85 -12.31
CA LYS A 78 -12.80 1.39 -11.59
C LYS A 78 -12.44 0.34 -10.53
N MET A 79 -11.62 -0.65 -10.88
CA MET A 79 -11.17 -1.67 -9.93
C MET A 79 -10.39 -1.06 -8.75
N TYR A 80 -9.56 -0.05 -9.01
CA TYR A 80 -8.77 0.66 -8.01
C TYR A 80 -9.67 1.44 -7.05
N ASP A 81 -10.70 2.12 -7.55
CA ASP A 81 -11.67 2.88 -6.76
C ASP A 81 -12.58 1.96 -5.93
N ASP A 82 -13.10 0.88 -6.53
CA ASP A 82 -13.94 -0.12 -5.85
C ASP A 82 -13.21 -0.81 -4.66
N ARG A 83 -11.89 -0.63 -4.55
CA ARG A 83 -11.03 -1.22 -3.51
C ARG A 83 -10.46 -0.20 -2.54
N ILE A 84 -11.03 1.01 -2.47
CA ILE A 84 -10.59 2.06 -1.55
C ILE A 84 -10.55 1.60 -0.07
N PHE A 85 -11.36 0.61 0.32
CA PHE A 85 -11.31 -0.02 1.65
C PHE A 85 -9.92 -0.57 2.01
N VAL A 86 -9.11 -0.99 1.02
CA VAL A 86 -7.73 -1.44 1.24
C VAL A 86 -6.89 -0.32 1.87
N SER A 87 -7.10 0.94 1.46
CA SER A 87 -6.41 2.08 2.04
C SER A 87 -6.79 2.29 3.50
N ALA A 88 -8.08 2.18 3.84
CA ALA A 88 -8.54 2.26 5.23
C ALA A 88 -7.95 1.14 6.09
N ILE A 89 -7.96 -0.11 5.60
CA ILE A 89 -7.33 -1.26 6.29
C ILE A 89 -5.84 -1.02 6.49
N SER A 90 -5.11 -0.60 5.46
CA SER A 90 -3.67 -0.31 5.54
C SER A 90 -3.35 0.77 6.57
N THR A 91 -4.10 1.87 6.57
CA THR A 91 -3.91 2.97 7.54
C THR A 91 -4.27 2.56 8.96
N CYS A 92 -5.29 1.71 9.16
CA CYS A 92 -5.63 1.23 10.49
C CYS A 92 -4.63 0.18 10.99
N LEU A 93 -4.28 -0.83 10.20
CA LEU A 93 -3.60 -2.02 10.70
C LEU A 93 -2.08 -2.04 10.48
N VAL A 94 -1.60 -1.44 9.39
CA VAL A 94 -0.20 -1.60 8.94
C VAL A 94 0.63 -0.38 9.26
N GLU A 95 0.07 0.79 9.02
CA GLU A 95 0.77 2.06 9.16
C GLU A 95 1.30 2.38 10.57
N PRO A 96 0.60 2.08 11.68
CA PRO A 96 1.15 2.27 13.03
C PRO A 96 2.45 1.51 13.26
N ILE A 97 2.59 0.35 12.59
CA ILE A 97 3.75 -0.54 12.65
C ILE A 97 4.86 -0.02 11.75
N MET A 98 4.54 0.31 10.50
CA MET A 98 5.53 0.75 9.50
C MET A 98 6.21 2.08 9.84
N HIS A 99 5.47 2.99 10.49
CA HIS A 99 6.02 4.27 10.91
C HIS A 99 6.68 4.23 12.29
N ALA A 100 6.81 3.07 12.94
CA ALA A 100 7.54 2.96 14.21
C ALA A 100 9.01 3.33 14.03
N SER A 101 9.55 4.15 14.93
CA SER A 101 10.97 4.54 14.88
C SER A 101 11.88 3.32 14.90
N SER A 102 13.02 3.39 14.21
CA SER A 102 13.97 2.27 14.02
C SER A 102 14.48 1.63 15.31
N CYS A 103 14.43 2.34 16.43
CA CYS A 103 14.77 1.86 17.78
C CYS A 103 13.68 1.04 18.47
N ASN A 104 12.47 0.94 17.89
CA ASN A 104 11.31 0.22 18.42
C ASN A 104 10.76 -0.80 17.41
N VAL A 105 11.59 -1.30 16.49
CA VAL A 105 11.17 -2.33 15.52
C VAL A 105 11.00 -3.65 16.26
N VAL A 106 9.74 -3.99 16.54
CA VAL A 106 9.30 -5.24 17.16
C VAL A 106 8.79 -6.15 16.04
N SER A 107 9.08 -7.46 16.08
CA SER A 107 8.54 -8.39 15.09
C SER A 107 7.01 -8.40 15.14
N VAL A 108 6.36 -8.65 14.00
CA VAL A 108 4.89 -8.74 13.95
C VAL A 108 4.38 -9.79 14.94
N ASP A 109 5.04 -10.95 15.04
CA ASP A 109 4.70 -11.98 16.04
C ASP A 109 4.78 -11.47 17.48
N THR A 110 5.83 -10.71 17.82
CA THR A 110 5.99 -10.17 19.18
C THR A 110 4.92 -9.11 19.45
N LEU A 111 4.61 -8.28 18.45
CA LEU A 111 3.61 -7.23 18.57
C LEU A 111 2.19 -7.80 18.73
N ILE A 112 1.84 -8.84 17.98
CA ILE A 112 0.54 -9.53 18.10
C ILE A 112 0.33 -10.08 19.53
N ASN A 113 1.41 -10.48 20.19
CA ASN A 113 1.38 -10.99 21.55
C ASN A 113 1.55 -9.90 22.64
N ASP A 114 1.91 -8.66 22.29
CA ASP A 114 2.04 -7.50 23.19
C ASP A 114 0.90 -6.49 22.98
N VAL A 115 -0.24 -6.77 23.60
CA VAL A 115 -1.44 -5.93 23.54
C VAL A 115 -1.15 -4.48 23.99
N ASP A 116 -0.30 -4.28 24.98
CA ASP A 116 0.04 -2.93 25.45
C ASP A 116 1.02 -2.23 24.50
N GLY A 117 1.90 -2.98 23.84
CA GLY A 117 2.71 -2.51 22.70
C GLY A 117 1.87 -2.00 21.56
N ILE A 118 0.86 -2.77 21.14
CA ILE A 118 -0.12 -2.33 20.15
C ILE A 118 -0.77 -1.03 20.61
N LYS A 119 -1.33 -0.95 21.82
CA LYS A 119 -1.96 0.29 22.32
C LYS A 119 -1.02 1.51 22.24
N ARG A 120 0.26 1.34 22.58
CA ARG A 120 1.25 2.43 22.50
C ARG A 120 1.44 2.93 21.06
N LEU A 121 1.43 2.06 20.04
CA LEU A 121 1.55 2.47 18.64
C LEU A 121 0.39 3.38 18.21
N TYR A 122 -0.85 3.04 18.57
CA TYR A 122 -2.04 3.83 18.23
C TYR A 122 -2.18 5.11 19.08
N GLN A 123 -1.40 5.24 20.17
CA GLN A 123 -1.39 6.43 21.01
C GLN A 123 -0.45 7.54 20.52
N ARG A 124 0.39 7.26 19.51
CA ARG A 124 1.34 8.24 18.98
C ARG A 124 0.65 9.42 18.31
N ASP A 125 1.15 10.61 18.55
CA ASP A 125 0.55 11.86 18.07
C ASP A 125 0.58 11.99 16.54
N ASP A 126 1.66 11.55 15.90
CA ASP A 126 1.81 11.58 14.45
C ASP A 126 0.79 10.67 13.74
N TYR A 127 0.64 9.44 14.23
CA TYR A 127 -0.36 8.51 13.74
C TYR A 127 -1.79 9.04 13.98
N ARG A 128 -2.09 9.51 15.19
CA ARG A 128 -3.42 10.05 15.52
C ARG A 128 -3.80 11.24 14.65
N LYS A 129 -2.85 12.16 14.42
CA LYS A 129 -3.04 13.31 13.54
C LYS A 129 -3.37 12.85 12.12
N ARG A 130 -2.60 11.90 11.58
CA ARG A 130 -2.83 11.38 10.23
C ARG A 130 -4.16 10.65 10.11
N LEU A 131 -4.47 9.72 11.02
CA LEU A 131 -5.77 9.03 11.03
C LEU A 131 -6.93 10.03 11.12
N THR A 132 -6.85 11.02 12.02
CA THR A 132 -7.88 12.05 12.18
C THR A 132 -8.09 12.86 10.89
N SER A 133 -7.04 13.08 10.10
CA SER A 133 -7.15 13.79 8.81
C SER A 133 -7.85 12.97 7.72
N LEU A 134 -7.78 11.63 7.79
CA LEU A 134 -8.34 10.71 6.80
C LEU A 134 -9.76 10.25 7.14
N LEU A 135 -10.13 10.23 8.42
CA LEU A 135 -11.46 9.79 8.88
C LEU A 135 -12.62 10.48 8.14
N PRO A 136 -12.64 11.81 7.90
CA PRO A 136 -13.75 12.45 7.18
C PRO A 136 -13.91 11.94 5.74
N GLU A 137 -12.80 11.62 5.07
CA GLU A 137 -12.83 11.09 3.71
C GLU A 137 -13.31 9.63 3.71
N TYR A 138 -12.87 8.81 4.66
CA TYR A 138 -13.34 7.44 4.81
C TYR A 138 -14.83 7.36 5.13
N ASP A 139 -15.32 8.25 5.99
CA ASP A 139 -16.75 8.40 6.30
C ASP A 139 -17.54 8.79 5.04
N ARG A 140 -17.10 9.82 4.30
CA ARG A 140 -17.73 10.25 3.05
C ARG A 140 -17.83 9.15 2.01
N LEU A 141 -16.88 8.22 2.00
CA LEU A 141 -16.81 7.09 1.08
C LEU A 141 -17.57 5.85 1.60
N GLY A 142 -18.23 5.94 2.76
CA GLY A 142 -19.01 4.85 3.37
C GLY A 142 -18.14 3.71 3.90
N LEU A 143 -16.86 3.96 4.19
CA LEU A 143 -15.92 2.92 4.65
C LEU A 143 -16.00 2.66 6.16
N LEU A 144 -16.72 3.53 6.88
CA LEU A 144 -16.93 3.43 8.32
C LEU A 144 -18.38 3.02 8.66
N ASP A 145 -19.21 2.80 7.65
CA ASP A 145 -20.60 2.35 7.82
C ASP A 145 -20.63 0.84 8.19
N PRO A 146 -21.56 0.42 9.08
CA PRO A 146 -21.68 -0.97 9.55
C PRO A 146 -22.28 -1.94 8.54
#